data_AF-F0Z491-F1
#
_entry.id   AF-F0Z491-F1
#
_cell.length_a   1.000
_cell.length_b   1.000
_cell.length_c   1.000
_cell.angle_alpha   90.00
_cell.angle_beta   90.00
_cell.angle_gamma   90.00
#
_symmetry.space_group_name_H-M   'P 1'
#
loop_
_entity.id
_entity.type
_entity.pdbx_description
1 polymer ?
#
loop_
_entity_poly.entity_id
_entity_poly.type
_entity_poly.pdbx_seq_one_letter_code
_entity_poly.pdbx_strand_id
1 'polypeptide(L)'
;MKKIRFMAALLCLFLVNVIPVSASEEVSLPKVVDNAELLSDAEEAELTKLTNDIAAVYQIDVVLVTENERQEADIQAEADMLFDSNGYGIGDKKDGVLFVLDMKNREWAISTHGDAITLFSDYDLNSLGQTAAQSYFANGQYRDGFITYVAGIVHICEEKLNSQVDGQSAGDESTEANAADGSAEPNAADKFEKNQPSNSGTAGGNQTQEKVKTPSEPKTPVDYIASALVCGLIITIICMKVMKSRMKTAYKQMNANVYQNKDASLQIRKNEVFLTSSITKVPVKQKDPDPPRHPDPQRHSRTTTTVHTSDNGERHGGASGKF
;
A
#
# COMPACT_ATOMS: atom_id res chain seq x y z
N MET A 1 0.94 -23.52 -53.06
CA MET A 1 2.07 -23.44 -52.11
C MET A 1 2.58 -22.01 -51.84
N LYS A 2 2.67 -21.11 -52.83
CA LYS A 2 3.16 -19.73 -52.62
C LYS A 2 2.26 -18.87 -51.70
N LYS A 3 0.93 -19.02 -51.78
CA LYS A 3 -0.05 -18.28 -50.94
C LYS A 3 -0.06 -18.70 -49.46
N ILE A 4 0.21 -19.97 -49.18
CA ILE A 4 0.29 -20.51 -47.80
C ILE A 4 1.56 -20.01 -47.10
N ARG A 5 2.68 -19.94 -47.84
CA ARG A 5 3.93 -19.34 -47.33
C ARG A 5 3.80 -17.84 -47.07
N PHE A 6 3.00 -17.13 -47.88
CA PHE A 6 2.74 -15.71 -47.69
C PHE A 6 1.81 -15.44 -46.48
N MET A 7 0.78 -16.25 -46.28
CA MET A 7 -0.11 -16.18 -45.11
C MET A 7 0.61 -16.54 -43.80
N ALA A 8 1.49 -17.54 -43.82
CA ALA A 8 2.30 -17.89 -42.64
C ALA A 8 3.30 -16.79 -42.27
N ALA A 9 3.91 -16.13 -43.28
CA ALA A 9 4.80 -15.00 -43.04
C ALA A 9 4.07 -13.77 -42.48
N LEU A 10 2.83 -13.53 -42.93
CA LEU A 10 1.99 -12.40 -42.47
C LEU A 10 1.44 -12.65 -41.05
N LEU A 11 1.14 -13.91 -40.69
CA LEU A 11 0.79 -14.33 -39.33
C LEU A 11 1.98 -14.18 -38.36
N CYS A 12 3.19 -14.58 -38.78
CA CYS A 12 4.39 -14.40 -37.97
C CYS A 12 4.76 -12.92 -37.78
N LEU A 13 4.54 -12.07 -38.79
CA LEU A 13 4.73 -10.62 -38.67
C LEU A 13 3.73 -9.98 -37.69
N PHE A 14 2.51 -10.51 -37.61
CA PHE A 14 1.50 -10.08 -36.63
C PHE A 14 1.81 -10.57 -35.21
N LEU A 15 2.40 -11.77 -35.06
CA LEU A 15 2.77 -12.34 -33.76
C LEU A 15 4.00 -11.69 -33.12
N VAL A 16 4.92 -11.12 -33.91
CA VAL A 16 6.12 -10.43 -33.40
C VAL A 16 5.82 -9.00 -32.91
N ASN A 17 4.66 -8.42 -33.25
CA ASN A 17 4.26 -7.08 -32.82
C ASN A 17 3.44 -7.03 -31.51
N VAL A 18 3.27 -8.17 -30.82
CA VAL A 18 2.61 -8.24 -29.51
C VAL A 18 3.65 -8.50 -28.42
N ILE A 19 4.68 -7.66 -28.34
CA ILE A 19 5.47 -7.56 -27.12
C ILE A 19 4.69 -6.61 -26.23
N PRO A 20 4.10 -7.06 -25.10
CA PRO A 20 3.55 -6.13 -24.13
C PRO A 20 4.72 -5.29 -23.61
N VAL A 21 4.80 -4.03 -24.06
CA VAL A 21 5.69 -3.05 -23.43
C VAL A 21 5.08 -2.80 -22.05
N SER A 22 5.62 -3.44 -21.03
CA SER A 22 5.26 -3.17 -19.65
C SER A 22 6.01 -1.90 -19.24
N ALA A 23 5.51 -0.75 -19.67
CA ALA A 23 5.85 0.52 -19.04
C ALA A 23 4.98 0.64 -17.79
N SER A 24 5.41 0.00 -16.70
CA SER A 24 4.88 0.30 -15.38
C SER A 24 5.59 1.55 -14.87
N GLU A 25 5.20 2.71 -15.37
CA GLU A 25 5.39 3.94 -14.61
C GLU A 25 4.39 3.90 -13.44
N GLU A 26 4.71 3.06 -12.45
CA GLU A 26 4.27 3.28 -11.08
C GLU A 26 4.77 4.70 -10.78
N VAL A 27 3.85 5.67 -10.80
CA VAL A 27 4.17 7.02 -10.35
C VAL A 27 4.39 6.87 -8.86
N SER A 28 5.67 6.76 -8.49
CA SER A 28 6.06 6.70 -7.09
C SER A 28 5.56 7.97 -6.42
N LEU A 29 4.79 7.77 -5.36
CA LEU A 29 4.30 8.86 -4.53
C LEU A 29 5.50 9.68 -4.02
N PRO A 30 5.44 11.02 -4.07
CA PRO A 30 6.48 11.83 -3.43
C PRO A 30 6.52 11.50 -1.94
N LYS A 31 7.69 11.08 -1.47
CA LYS A 31 7.94 10.70 -0.07
C LYS A 31 8.38 11.87 0.78
N VAL A 32 8.85 12.95 0.16
CA VAL A 32 9.16 14.22 0.82
C VAL A 32 8.32 15.28 0.13
N VAL A 33 7.49 15.98 0.92
CA VAL A 33 6.54 16.99 0.44
C VAL A 33 6.76 18.26 1.24
N ASP A 34 7.55 19.19 0.69
CA ASP A 34 7.93 20.42 1.39
C ASP A 34 7.00 21.60 1.05
N ASN A 35 5.75 21.59 1.55
CA ASN A 35 4.82 22.70 1.28
C ASN A 35 5.17 23.97 2.07
N ALA A 36 6.04 23.87 3.08
CA ALA A 36 6.49 25.01 3.85
C ALA A 36 7.77 25.68 3.32
N GLU A 37 8.35 25.18 2.22
CA GLU A 37 9.57 25.70 1.58
C GLU A 37 10.75 25.80 2.58
N LEU A 38 10.93 24.75 3.39
CA LEU A 38 11.96 24.65 4.43
C LEU A 38 13.24 23.94 3.96
N LEU A 39 13.13 23.17 2.88
CA LEU A 39 14.19 22.34 2.32
C LEU A 39 14.57 22.87 0.93
N SER A 40 15.83 22.69 0.58
CA SER A 40 16.29 22.87 -0.80
C SER A 40 16.13 21.58 -1.60
N ASP A 41 16.10 21.70 -2.94
CA ASP A 41 16.00 20.57 -3.86
C ASP A 41 17.00 19.44 -3.57
N ALA A 42 18.21 19.79 -3.13
CA ALA A 42 19.25 18.81 -2.80
C ALA A 42 18.92 18.03 -1.50
N GLU A 43 18.33 18.71 -0.52
CA GLU A 43 17.93 18.13 0.76
C GLU A 43 16.68 17.25 0.60
N GLU A 44 15.71 17.69 -0.21
CA GLU A 44 14.57 16.86 -0.59
C GLU A 44 14.99 15.59 -1.33
N ALA A 45 15.95 15.71 -2.27
CA ALA A 45 16.48 14.55 -2.98
C ALA A 45 17.24 13.58 -2.06
N GLU A 46 18.02 14.09 -1.10
CA GLU A 46 18.71 13.29 -0.08
C GLU A 46 17.71 12.52 0.78
N LEU A 47 16.72 13.21 1.35
CA LEU A 47 15.67 12.59 2.19
C LEU A 47 14.81 11.61 1.40
N THR A 48 14.48 11.92 0.14
CA THR A 48 13.76 11.01 -0.75
C THR A 48 14.55 9.73 -1.01
N LYS A 49 15.88 9.84 -1.18
CA LYS A 49 16.73 8.65 -1.31
C LYS A 49 16.68 7.81 -0.03
N LEU A 50 16.84 8.41 1.14
CA LEU A 50 16.83 7.69 2.42
C LEU A 50 15.50 6.97 2.69
N THR A 51 14.37 7.64 2.42
CA THR A 51 13.03 7.04 2.58
C THR A 51 12.78 5.91 1.59
N ASN A 52 13.23 6.03 0.34
CA ASN A 52 13.16 4.94 -0.64
C ASN A 52 14.06 3.76 -0.27
N ASP A 53 15.24 4.00 0.30
CA ASP A 53 16.12 2.93 0.79
C ASP A 53 15.41 2.13 1.91
N ILE A 54 14.68 2.80 2.82
CA ILE A 54 13.86 2.13 3.84
C ILE A 54 12.74 1.31 3.21
N ALA A 55 11.99 1.88 2.26
CA ALA A 55 10.92 1.20 1.56
C ALA A 55 11.41 -0.08 0.86
N ALA A 56 12.58 -0.03 0.21
CA ALA A 56 13.17 -1.16 -0.50
C ALA A 56 13.71 -2.26 0.43
N VAL A 57 14.27 -1.90 1.59
CA VAL A 57 14.91 -2.86 2.51
C VAL A 57 13.91 -3.45 3.50
N TYR A 58 13.06 -2.60 4.09
CA TYR A 58 12.21 -2.97 5.21
C TYR A 58 10.74 -3.13 4.82
N GLN A 59 10.36 -2.83 3.56
CA GLN A 59 8.98 -2.86 3.08
C GLN A 59 8.03 -1.95 3.89
N ILE A 60 8.58 -0.89 4.49
CA ILE A 60 7.84 0.15 5.23
C ILE A 60 7.95 1.46 4.47
N ASP A 61 6.81 2.07 4.16
CA ASP A 61 6.80 3.41 3.57
C ASP A 61 7.16 4.48 4.61
N VAL A 62 8.00 5.46 4.23
CA VAL A 62 8.30 6.61 5.10
C VAL A 62 8.03 7.89 4.33
N VAL A 63 7.17 8.73 4.89
CA VAL A 63 6.73 9.98 4.26
C VAL A 63 7.00 11.15 5.19
N LEU A 64 7.55 12.23 4.65
CA LEU A 64 7.86 13.47 5.35
C LEU A 64 7.08 14.61 4.69
N VAL A 65 6.29 15.33 5.48
CA VAL A 65 5.48 16.45 5.02
C VAL A 65 5.80 17.68 5.87
N THR A 66 6.00 18.82 5.22
CA THR A 66 6.00 20.13 5.89
C THR A 66 4.82 20.93 5.40
N GLU A 67 4.21 21.72 6.27
CA GLU A 67 3.08 22.56 5.92
C GLU A 67 3.04 23.85 6.74
N ASN A 68 2.48 24.90 6.13
CA ASN A 68 2.18 26.15 6.81
C ASN A 68 0.71 26.22 7.25
N GLU A 69 -0.16 25.38 6.70
CA GLU A 69 -1.58 25.37 7.02
C GLU A 69 -2.13 23.95 6.92
N ARG A 70 -2.81 23.50 7.98
CA ARG A 70 -3.50 22.22 8.04
C ARG A 70 -4.99 22.33 7.72
N GLN A 71 -5.59 21.24 7.27
CA GLN A 71 -7.05 21.13 7.05
C GLN A 71 -7.79 20.77 8.34
N GLU A 72 -7.18 19.94 9.18
CA GLU A 72 -7.77 19.42 10.41
C GLU A 72 -7.49 20.31 11.61
N ALA A 73 -8.36 20.23 12.62
CA ALA A 73 -8.21 21.03 13.83
C ALA A 73 -7.10 20.51 14.75
N ASP A 74 -6.78 19.22 14.66
CA ASP A 74 -5.79 18.52 15.47
C ASP A 74 -4.67 17.98 14.57
N ILE A 75 -3.41 18.07 15.02
CA ILE A 75 -2.27 17.69 14.18
C ILE A 75 -2.17 16.19 13.95
N GLN A 76 -2.64 15.35 14.88
CA GLN A 76 -2.69 13.90 14.68
C GLN A 76 -3.73 13.56 13.61
N ALA A 77 -4.91 14.20 13.66
CA ALA A 77 -5.94 14.04 12.63
C ALA A 77 -5.45 14.49 11.24
N GLU A 78 -4.65 15.56 11.16
CA GLU A 78 -4.02 15.98 9.89
C GLU A 78 -3.08 14.90 9.35
N ALA A 79 -2.23 14.31 10.20
CA ALA A 79 -1.31 13.25 9.79
C ALA A 79 -2.05 12.01 9.25
N ASP A 80 -3.12 11.60 9.93
CA ASP A 80 -3.95 10.47 9.49
C ASP A 80 -4.65 10.78 8.16
N MET A 81 -5.22 11.99 8.02
CA MET A 81 -5.86 12.44 6.78
C MET A 81 -4.87 12.53 5.62
N LEU A 82 -3.67 13.03 5.84
CA LEU A 82 -2.58 13.06 4.86
C LEU A 82 -2.18 11.66 4.42
N PHE A 83 -2.11 10.70 5.36
CA PHE A 83 -1.79 9.31 5.07
C PHE A 83 -2.85 8.69 4.15
N ASP A 84 -4.11 8.75 4.58
CA ASP A 84 -5.24 8.09 3.92
C ASP A 84 -5.56 8.71 2.56
N SER A 85 -5.64 10.04 2.51
CA SER A 85 -6.11 10.75 1.31
C SER A 85 -5.13 10.65 0.14
N ASN A 86 -3.83 10.54 0.42
CA ASN A 86 -2.78 10.41 -0.58
C ASN A 86 -2.44 8.95 -0.90
N GLY A 87 -2.98 7.99 -0.15
CA GLY A 87 -2.80 6.56 -0.39
C GLY A 87 -1.38 6.08 -0.13
N TYR A 88 -0.76 6.60 0.94
CA TYR A 88 0.57 6.18 1.37
C TYR A 88 0.56 4.77 1.97
N GLY A 89 1.76 4.18 2.13
CA GLY A 89 1.95 2.83 2.63
C GLY A 89 2.24 1.80 1.53
N ILE A 90 2.84 0.68 1.93
CA ILE A 90 3.23 -0.42 1.04
C ILE A 90 2.32 -1.63 1.27
N GLY A 91 1.93 -2.30 0.18
CA GLY A 91 1.15 -3.53 0.23
C GLY A 91 -0.31 -3.33 0.62
N ASP A 92 -1.03 -4.45 0.77
CA ASP A 92 -2.49 -4.43 1.01
C ASP A 92 -2.86 -3.80 2.36
N LYS A 93 -1.97 -3.91 3.34
CA LYS A 93 -2.12 -3.33 4.68
C LYS A 93 -1.66 -1.88 4.75
N LYS A 94 -1.08 -1.33 3.67
CA LYS A 94 -0.48 -0.01 3.59
C LYS A 94 0.54 0.26 4.71
N ASP A 95 1.52 -0.62 4.83
CA ASP A 95 2.54 -0.53 5.88
C ASP A 95 3.37 0.74 5.68
N GLY A 96 3.33 1.65 6.67
CA GLY A 96 4.02 2.93 6.54
C GLY A 96 3.93 3.84 7.75
N VAL A 97 4.76 4.88 7.73
CA VAL A 97 4.83 5.96 8.71
C VAL A 97 4.91 7.30 7.99
N LEU A 98 4.09 8.26 8.41
CA LEU A 98 4.10 9.63 7.92
C LEU A 98 4.42 10.58 9.07
N PHE A 99 5.39 11.47 8.84
CA PHE A 99 5.71 12.59 9.71
C PHE A 99 5.20 13.89 9.07
N VAL A 100 4.41 14.66 9.80
CA VAL A 100 4.00 16.03 9.40
C VAL A 100 4.56 17.07 10.35
N LEU A 101 5.11 18.15 9.80
CA LEU A 101 5.61 19.32 10.51
C LEU A 101 4.78 20.56 10.16
N ASP A 102 3.96 21.02 11.11
CA ASP A 102 3.12 22.21 11.00
C ASP A 102 3.87 23.44 11.54
N MET A 103 4.29 24.31 10.62
CA MET A 103 5.05 25.51 10.92
C MET A 103 4.22 26.63 11.55
N LYS A 104 2.91 26.66 11.31
CA LYS A 104 2.01 27.71 11.82
C LYS A 104 1.67 27.50 13.28
N ASN A 105 1.36 26.27 13.66
CA ASN A 105 1.07 25.94 15.06
C ASN A 105 2.30 25.47 15.84
N ARG A 106 3.45 25.30 15.15
CA ARG A 106 4.70 24.80 15.73
C ARG A 106 4.49 23.42 16.37
N GLU A 107 3.81 22.57 15.61
CA GLU A 107 3.39 21.23 16.00
C GLU A 107 3.93 20.19 15.03
N TRP A 108 4.05 18.96 15.50
CA TRP A 108 4.39 17.81 14.66
C TRP A 108 3.51 16.63 15.04
N ALA A 109 3.27 15.75 14.08
CA ALA A 109 2.63 14.46 14.33
C ALA A 109 3.23 13.36 13.45
N ILE A 110 3.09 12.15 13.94
CA ILE A 110 3.48 10.92 13.28
C ILE A 110 2.24 10.04 13.23
N SER A 111 1.86 9.59 12.04
CA SER A 111 0.83 8.57 11.84
C SER A 111 1.48 7.27 11.35
N THR A 112 1.08 6.15 11.93
CA THR A 112 1.48 4.81 11.46
C THR A 112 0.27 4.03 10.97
N HIS A 113 0.48 3.22 9.95
CA HIS A 113 -0.56 2.38 9.37
C HIS A 113 -0.03 0.96 9.08
N GLY A 114 -0.95 -0.02 9.03
CA GLY A 114 -0.60 -1.41 8.74
C GLY A 114 0.24 -2.06 9.84
N ASP A 115 1.18 -2.91 9.44
CA ASP A 115 2.11 -3.60 10.34
C ASP A 115 3.09 -2.62 11.03
N ALA A 116 3.27 -1.40 10.49
CA ALA A 116 4.07 -0.35 11.11
C ALA A 116 3.54 0.05 12.50
N ILE A 117 2.22 -0.05 12.75
CA ILE A 117 1.61 0.18 14.07
C ILE A 117 2.17 -0.77 15.13
N THR A 118 2.51 -1.99 14.73
CA THR A 118 3.07 -3.00 15.66
C THR A 118 4.58 -2.93 15.74
N LEU A 119 5.23 -2.51 14.66
CA LEU A 119 6.68 -2.37 14.58
C LEU A 119 7.18 -1.19 15.42
N PHE A 120 6.54 -0.03 15.31
CA PHE A 120 6.94 1.18 16.01
C PHE A 120 6.01 1.43 17.20
N SER A 121 6.55 1.44 18.41
CA SER A 121 5.74 1.82 19.57
C SER A 121 5.57 3.34 19.62
N ASP A 122 4.46 3.80 20.20
CA ASP A 122 4.22 5.23 20.38
C ASP A 122 5.32 5.90 21.21
N TYR A 123 5.96 5.15 22.13
CA TYR A 123 7.10 5.64 22.89
C TYR A 123 8.30 5.92 21.98
N ASP A 124 8.64 4.98 21.10
CA ASP A 124 9.77 5.12 20.18
C ASP A 124 9.53 6.32 19.24
N LEU A 125 8.34 6.39 18.63
CA LEU A 125 7.98 7.48 17.73
C LEU A 125 7.94 8.84 18.43
N ASN A 126 7.39 8.88 19.64
CA ASN A 126 7.39 10.10 20.44
C ASN A 126 8.82 10.55 20.76
N SER A 127 9.72 9.62 21.11
CA SER A 127 11.13 9.93 21.38
C SER A 127 11.83 10.47 20.13
N LEU A 128 11.63 9.84 18.97
CA LEU A 128 12.22 10.30 17.70
C LEU A 128 11.69 11.68 17.30
N GLY A 129 10.36 11.87 17.32
CA GLY A 129 9.74 13.15 16.98
C GLY A 129 10.12 14.26 17.94
N GLN A 130 10.16 13.98 19.25
CA GLN A 130 10.55 14.96 20.26
C GLN A 130 12.02 15.36 20.13
N THR A 131 12.89 14.42 19.78
CA THR A 131 14.32 14.68 19.52
C THR A 131 14.49 15.58 18.29
N ALA A 132 13.84 15.24 17.17
CA ALA A 132 13.86 16.06 15.96
C ALA A 132 13.35 17.49 16.25
N ALA A 133 12.24 17.59 16.99
CA ALA A 133 11.63 18.85 17.42
C ALA A 133 12.57 19.73 18.26
N GLN A 134 13.03 19.23 19.40
CA GLN A 134 13.77 20.04 20.38
C GLN A 134 15.19 20.35 19.93
N SER A 135 15.85 19.40 19.28
CA SER A 135 17.25 19.55 18.90
C SER A 135 17.43 20.32 17.60
N TYR A 136 16.46 20.24 16.68
CA TYR A 136 16.65 20.72 15.31
C TYR A 136 15.55 21.67 14.83
N PHE A 137 14.28 21.25 14.82
CA PHE A 137 13.18 22.07 14.26
C PHE A 137 13.00 23.38 15.02
N ALA A 138 13.17 23.37 16.34
CA ALA A 138 13.13 24.57 17.16
C ALA A 138 14.13 25.65 16.72
N ASN A 139 15.27 25.22 16.19
CA ASN A 139 16.40 26.06 15.76
C ASN A 139 16.45 26.29 14.24
N GLY A 140 15.43 25.86 13.50
CA GLY A 140 15.38 26.00 12.04
C GLY A 140 16.28 25.02 11.27
N GLN A 141 16.78 23.96 11.92
CA GLN A 141 17.63 22.94 11.29
C GLN A 141 16.78 21.80 10.72
N TYR A 142 15.85 22.10 9.81
CA TYR A 142 14.81 21.15 9.38
C TYR A 142 15.36 19.88 8.74
N ARG A 143 16.33 20.01 7.83
CA ARG A 143 16.99 18.85 7.21
C ARG A 143 17.60 17.91 8.26
N ASP A 144 18.38 18.46 9.19
CA ASP A 144 19.06 17.66 10.21
C ASP A 144 18.07 16.95 11.14
N GLY A 145 16.94 17.61 11.46
CA GLY A 145 15.85 17.00 12.22
C GLY A 145 15.21 15.82 11.49
N PHE A 146 14.94 15.96 10.18
CA PHE A 146 14.41 14.88 9.37
C PHE A 146 15.40 13.73 9.18
N ILE A 147 16.69 14.02 8.94
CA ILE A 147 17.74 12.98 8.86
C ILE A 147 17.81 12.20 10.17
N THR A 148 17.78 12.90 11.31
CA THR A 148 17.83 12.26 12.64
C THR A 148 16.61 11.37 12.86
N TYR A 149 15.42 11.84 12.50
CA TYR A 149 14.20 11.06 12.57
C TYR A 149 14.27 9.79 11.70
N VAL A 150 14.63 9.94 10.42
CA VAL A 150 14.72 8.83 9.46
C VAL A 150 15.78 7.80 9.89
N ALA A 151 16.93 8.24 10.41
CA ALA A 151 17.94 7.35 10.98
C ALA A 151 17.41 6.57 12.20
N GLY A 152 16.58 7.20 13.03
CA GLY A 152 15.89 6.53 14.14
C GLY A 152 14.92 5.45 13.67
N ILE A 153 14.17 5.70 12.60
CA ILE A 153 13.28 4.69 11.98
C ILE A 153 14.10 3.48 11.51
N VAL A 154 15.23 3.71 10.83
CA VAL A 154 16.15 2.63 10.41
C VAL A 154 16.62 1.81 11.61
N HIS A 155 17.06 2.47 12.68
CA HIS A 155 17.55 1.79 13.88
C HIS A 155 16.50 0.85 14.50
N ILE A 156 15.24 1.31 14.59
CA ILE A 156 14.15 0.49 15.12
C ILE A 156 13.87 -0.72 14.20
N CYS A 157 13.86 -0.51 12.88
CA CYS A 157 13.71 -1.59 11.92
C CYS A 157 14.81 -2.65 12.09
N GLU A 158 16.07 -2.22 12.15
CA GLU A 158 17.23 -3.12 12.34
C GLU A 158 17.14 -3.90 13.65
N GLU A 159 16.84 -3.24 14.77
CA GLU A 159 16.74 -3.87 16.09
C GLU A 159 15.64 -4.95 16.11
N LYS A 160 14.44 -4.60 15.65
CA LYS A 160 13.26 -5.47 15.77
C LYS A 160 13.23 -6.58 14.73
N LEU A 161 13.78 -6.36 13.53
CA LEU A 161 13.84 -7.40 12.50
C LEU A 161 14.99 -8.38 12.75
N ASN A 162 16.13 -7.93 13.30
CA ASN A 162 17.23 -8.83 13.67
C ASN A 162 16.85 -9.70 14.87
N SER A 163 16.09 -9.16 15.83
CA SER A 163 15.60 -9.92 16.99
C SER A 163 14.63 -11.06 16.63
N GLN A 164 14.00 -11.01 15.45
CA GLN A 164 13.14 -12.09 14.94
C GLN A 164 13.93 -13.24 14.31
N VAL A 165 15.20 -13.05 13.94
CA VAL A 165 16.07 -14.09 13.37
C VAL A 165 16.65 -14.99 14.47
N ASP A 166 16.97 -14.43 15.64
CA ASP A 166 17.55 -15.19 16.76
C ASP A 166 16.52 -15.97 17.59
N GLY A 167 15.24 -15.58 17.54
CA GLY A 167 14.14 -16.22 18.28
C GLY A 167 13.68 -17.58 17.75
N GLN A 168 14.15 -17.99 16.56
CA GLN A 168 13.76 -19.25 15.91
C GLN A 168 14.80 -20.39 16.08
N SER A 169 15.87 -20.16 16.86
CA SER A 169 16.95 -21.12 17.10
C SER A 169 17.14 -21.40 18.60
N ALA A 170 16.06 -21.75 19.29
CA ALA A 170 16.13 -22.33 20.64
C ALA A 170 15.05 -23.41 20.78
N GLY A 171 15.30 -24.57 20.20
CA GLY A 171 14.40 -25.72 20.27
C GLY A 171 14.94 -26.96 19.58
N ASP A 172 16.11 -27.43 20.01
CA ASP A 172 16.32 -28.84 20.40
C ASP A 172 17.82 -29.06 20.64
N GLU A 173 18.23 -28.99 21.91
CA GLU A 173 19.46 -29.64 22.36
C GLU A 173 19.10 -30.68 23.42
N SER A 174 19.36 -31.91 23.01
CA SER A 174 19.36 -33.21 23.68
C SER A 174 19.48 -33.24 25.20
N THR A 175 18.72 -34.17 25.80
CA THR A 175 19.21 -34.94 26.93
C THR A 175 18.90 -36.41 26.69
N GLU A 176 19.94 -37.17 26.34
CA GLU A 176 19.96 -38.63 26.40
C GLU A 176 20.17 -39.09 27.85
N ALA A 177 19.36 -40.04 28.31
CA ALA A 177 19.81 -41.09 29.22
C ALA A 177 18.95 -42.37 29.05
N ASN A 178 19.68 -43.43 28.70
CA ASN A 178 19.34 -44.79 28.27
C ASN A 178 18.37 -45.65 29.11
N ALA A 179 17.74 -46.61 28.40
CA ALA A 179 17.73 -48.09 28.62
C ALA A 179 16.31 -48.69 28.65
N ALA A 180 15.97 -49.81 28.01
CA ALA A 180 16.62 -50.71 27.06
C ALA A 180 15.53 -51.68 26.54
N ASP A 181 15.90 -52.43 25.51
CA ASP A 181 15.54 -53.82 25.23
C ASP A 181 14.59 -54.12 24.05
N GLY A 182 15.02 -55.09 23.23
CA GLY A 182 14.11 -55.91 22.44
C GLY A 182 14.29 -55.99 20.92
N SER A 183 15.42 -56.55 20.47
CA SER A 183 15.55 -57.47 19.31
C SER A 183 15.26 -57.03 17.85
N ALA A 184 16.36 -56.95 17.10
CA ALA A 184 16.69 -57.74 15.89
C ALA A 184 15.72 -57.79 14.68
N GLU A 185 16.03 -56.93 13.69
CA GLU A 185 16.39 -57.24 12.27
C GLU A 185 16.54 -58.73 11.81
N PRO A 186 16.68 -59.05 10.49
CA PRO A 186 16.53 -58.23 9.28
C PRO A 186 15.92 -58.96 8.05
N ASN A 187 15.90 -58.23 6.92
CA ASN A 187 16.23 -58.65 5.55
C ASN A 187 15.12 -59.01 4.52
N ALA A 188 15.11 -58.13 3.50
CA ALA A 188 15.34 -58.40 2.08
C ALA A 188 14.24 -59.08 1.23
N ALA A 189 13.78 -58.29 0.24
CA ALA A 189 13.54 -58.60 -1.17
C ALA A 189 13.13 -60.02 -1.57
N ASP A 190 11.98 -60.17 -2.25
CA ASP A 190 11.96 -60.40 -3.70
C ASP A 190 10.52 -60.35 -4.29
N LYS A 191 10.46 -59.80 -5.51
CA LYS A 191 9.71 -60.22 -6.72
C LYS A 191 8.33 -60.93 -6.69
N PHE A 192 7.53 -60.44 -7.65
CA PHE A 192 6.73 -61.17 -8.67
C PHE A 192 5.22 -61.39 -8.47
N GLU A 193 4.50 -60.91 -9.51
CA GLU A 193 3.50 -61.64 -10.30
C GLU A 193 2.00 -61.58 -9.91
N LYS A 194 1.28 -60.77 -10.70
CA LYS A 194 0.14 -61.15 -11.57
C LYS A 194 -0.85 -62.19 -11.01
N ASN A 195 -2.12 -61.81 -10.92
CA ASN A 195 -3.21 -62.37 -11.74
C ASN A 195 -4.58 -61.89 -11.27
N GLN A 196 -5.36 -61.43 -12.26
CA GLN A 196 -6.82 -61.46 -12.23
C GLN A 196 -7.26 -62.93 -12.37
N PRO A 197 -8.47 -63.32 -11.91
CA PRO A 197 -9.51 -63.52 -12.92
C PRO A 197 -10.92 -63.14 -12.48
N SER A 198 -11.76 -63.15 -13.50
CA SER A 198 -13.13 -62.67 -13.61
C SER A 198 -14.20 -63.68 -13.17
N ASN A 199 -15.42 -63.14 -13.10
CA ASN A 199 -16.73 -63.71 -13.47
C ASN A 199 -17.54 -64.58 -12.50
N SER A 200 -18.76 -64.09 -12.24
CA SER A 200 -19.99 -64.90 -12.32
C SER A 200 -21.09 -64.07 -12.99
N GLY A 201 -21.62 -64.56 -14.11
CA GLY A 201 -22.60 -63.88 -14.97
C GLY A 201 -24.06 -64.32 -14.76
N THR A 202 -24.92 -63.85 -15.68
CA THR A 202 -26.18 -64.42 -16.26
C THR A 202 -27.07 -63.24 -16.66
N ALA A 203 -27.19 -62.80 -17.93
CA ALA A 203 -27.80 -63.37 -19.15
C ALA A 203 -29.26 -62.90 -19.38
N GLY A 204 -29.51 -62.34 -20.57
CA GLY A 204 -30.84 -62.01 -21.12
C GLY A 204 -30.69 -61.11 -22.35
N GLY A 205 -30.88 -61.66 -23.55
CA GLY A 205 -30.36 -61.10 -24.81
C GLY A 205 -31.35 -60.41 -25.76
N ASN A 206 -30.82 -60.26 -26.98
CA ASN A 206 -31.45 -60.05 -28.29
C ASN A 206 -31.56 -58.62 -28.88
N GLN A 207 -30.66 -58.44 -29.87
CA GLN A 207 -30.85 -57.93 -31.23
C GLN A 207 -30.39 -56.50 -31.60
N THR A 208 -29.43 -56.53 -32.53
CA THR A 208 -28.79 -55.51 -33.36
C THR A 208 -29.75 -54.56 -34.06
N GLN A 209 -29.48 -53.25 -34.00
CA GLN A 209 -29.49 -52.36 -35.18
C GLN A 209 -28.44 -51.25 -35.03
N GLU A 210 -27.43 -51.31 -35.89
CA GLU A 210 -26.56 -50.18 -36.23
C GLU A 210 -27.39 -49.16 -37.02
N LYS A 211 -27.47 -47.90 -36.54
CA LYS A 211 -28.04 -46.81 -37.33
C LYS A 211 -27.34 -45.47 -37.08
N VAL A 212 -26.42 -45.17 -38.01
CA VAL A 212 -26.24 -43.88 -38.70
C VAL A 212 -25.96 -42.64 -37.83
N LYS A 213 -24.69 -42.20 -37.88
CA LYS A 213 -24.30 -40.79 -37.65
C LYS A 213 -24.97 -39.90 -38.70
N THR A 214 -25.58 -38.79 -38.28
CA THR A 214 -25.88 -37.63 -39.14
C THR A 214 -25.99 -36.36 -38.27
N PRO A 215 -25.86 -35.14 -38.84
CA PRO A 215 -24.82 -34.19 -38.48
C PRO A 215 -25.38 -33.01 -37.67
N SER A 216 -24.53 -32.38 -36.86
CA SER A 216 -24.84 -31.08 -36.24
C SER A 216 -25.15 -30.04 -37.32
N GLU A 217 -26.32 -29.41 -37.24
CA GLU A 217 -26.79 -28.36 -38.16
C GLU A 217 -25.73 -27.26 -38.38
N PRO A 218 -25.65 -26.66 -39.59
CA PRO A 218 -24.83 -25.50 -39.81
C PRO A 218 -25.38 -24.33 -38.99
N LYS A 219 -24.60 -23.88 -38.00
CA LYS A 219 -24.91 -22.72 -37.16
C LYS A 219 -25.29 -21.53 -38.04
N THR A 220 -26.46 -20.96 -37.78
CA THR A 220 -26.95 -19.82 -38.54
C THR A 220 -26.10 -18.58 -38.22
N PRO A 221 -25.99 -17.58 -39.12
CA PRO A 221 -25.19 -16.38 -38.88
C PRO A 221 -25.56 -15.64 -37.57
N VAL A 222 -26.78 -15.83 -37.08
CA VAL A 222 -27.32 -15.22 -35.85
C VAL A 222 -26.66 -15.79 -34.59
N ASP A 223 -26.27 -17.06 -34.58
CA ASP A 223 -25.62 -17.69 -33.42
C ASP A 223 -24.20 -17.14 -33.18
N TYR A 224 -23.52 -16.71 -34.25
CA TYR A 224 -22.24 -16.02 -34.15
C TYR A 224 -22.40 -14.58 -33.65
N ILE A 225 -23.49 -13.91 -33.99
CA ILE A 225 -23.78 -12.55 -33.54
C ILE A 225 -24.10 -12.56 -32.04
N ALA A 226 -24.91 -13.52 -31.58
CA ALA A 226 -25.25 -13.67 -30.17
C ALA A 226 -24.01 -13.99 -29.31
N SER A 227 -23.18 -14.95 -29.74
CA SER A 227 -21.94 -15.28 -29.02
C SER A 227 -20.91 -14.14 -29.05
N ALA A 228 -20.81 -13.39 -30.15
CA ALA A 228 -19.93 -12.22 -30.25
C ALA A 228 -20.35 -11.07 -29.31
N LEU A 229 -21.66 -10.83 -29.13
CA LEU A 229 -22.15 -9.82 -28.17
C LEU A 229 -21.82 -10.19 -26.73
N VAL A 230 -21.96 -11.47 -26.36
CA VAL A 230 -21.63 -11.95 -25.00
C VAL A 230 -20.13 -11.87 -24.74
N CYS A 231 -19.30 -12.31 -25.68
CA CYS A 231 -17.84 -12.19 -25.56
C CYS A 231 -17.40 -10.72 -25.50
N GLY A 232 -17.98 -9.84 -26.32
CA GLY A 232 -17.72 -8.41 -26.28
C GLY A 232 -18.05 -7.79 -24.92
N LEU A 233 -19.21 -8.13 -24.36
CA LEU A 233 -19.63 -7.65 -23.04
C LEU A 233 -18.67 -8.12 -21.93
N ILE A 234 -18.25 -9.39 -21.96
CA ILE A 234 -17.28 -9.92 -21.00
C ILE A 234 -15.93 -9.20 -21.12
N ILE A 235 -15.44 -8.98 -22.34
CA ILE A 235 -14.18 -8.25 -22.59
C ILE A 235 -14.29 -6.81 -22.08
N THR A 236 -15.42 -6.13 -22.31
CA THR A 236 -15.62 -4.75 -21.80
C THR A 236 -15.63 -4.69 -20.27
N ILE A 237 -16.26 -5.66 -19.58
CA ILE A 237 -16.29 -5.71 -18.12
C ILE A 237 -14.88 -5.95 -17.56
N ILE A 238 -14.10 -6.83 -18.18
CA ILE A 238 -12.71 -7.09 -17.78
C ILE A 238 -11.86 -5.82 -18.00
N CYS A 239 -12.01 -5.17 -19.16
CA CYS A 239 -11.27 -3.94 -19.48
C CYS A 239 -11.61 -2.80 -18.49
N MET A 240 -12.89 -2.63 -18.14
CA MET A 240 -13.31 -1.65 -17.13
C MET A 240 -12.77 -1.97 -15.73
N LYS A 241 -12.72 -3.25 -15.32
CA LYS A 241 -12.13 -3.64 -14.03
C LYS A 241 -10.64 -3.32 -13.97
N VAL A 242 -9.90 -3.57 -15.05
CA VAL A 242 -8.47 -3.23 -15.16
C VAL A 242 -8.27 -1.72 -15.12
N MET A 243 -9.08 -0.93 -15.84
CA MET A 243 -9.00 0.53 -15.82
C MET A 243 -9.38 1.11 -14.45
N LYS A 244 -10.43 0.60 -13.80
CA LYS A 244 -10.86 1.04 -12.47
C LYS A 244 -9.81 0.72 -11.40
N SER A 245 -9.11 -0.41 -11.51
CA SER A 245 -7.97 -0.76 -10.65
C SER A 245 -6.74 0.11 -10.89
N ARG A 246 -6.69 0.84 -12.01
CA ARG A 246 -5.58 1.69 -12.45
C ARG A 246 -5.91 3.18 -12.38
N MET A 247 -7.10 3.55 -11.89
CA MET A 247 -7.44 4.94 -11.64
C MET A 247 -6.64 5.43 -10.44
N LYS A 248 -5.60 6.20 -10.71
CA LYS A 248 -4.86 6.96 -9.71
C LYS A 248 -5.85 7.87 -9.00
N THR A 249 -6.03 7.67 -7.69
CA THR A 249 -6.68 8.64 -6.82
C THR A 249 -5.97 9.97 -7.06
N ALA A 250 -6.71 11.00 -7.48
CA ALA A 250 -6.10 12.31 -7.68
C ALA A 250 -5.71 12.86 -6.31
N TYR A 251 -4.43 13.24 -6.16
CA TYR A 251 -3.94 13.91 -4.96
C TYR A 251 -4.76 15.17 -4.72
N LYS A 252 -5.22 15.33 -3.48
CA LYS A 252 -5.87 16.56 -3.06
C LYS A 252 -4.76 17.60 -2.87
N GLN A 253 -4.52 18.41 -3.90
CA GLN A 253 -3.55 19.52 -3.79
C GLN A 253 -4.05 20.50 -2.72
N MET A 254 -3.27 20.66 -1.65
CA MET A 254 -3.61 21.50 -0.50
C MET A 254 -3.57 23.00 -0.85
N ASN A 255 -2.83 23.37 -1.90
CA ASN A 255 -2.54 24.77 -2.23
C ASN A 255 -2.79 25.06 -3.72
N ALA A 256 -3.51 26.13 -4.05
CA ALA A 256 -3.68 26.60 -5.43
C ALA A 256 -2.40 27.23 -6.03
N ASN A 257 -1.29 27.26 -5.30
CA ASN A 257 0.00 27.83 -5.74
C ASN A 257 0.59 27.10 -6.95
N VAL A 258 0.26 25.82 -7.16
CA VAL A 258 0.67 25.07 -8.36
C VAL A 258 -0.01 25.63 -9.64
N TYR A 259 -1.13 26.35 -9.50
CA TYR A 259 -1.79 27.07 -10.58
C TYR A 259 -1.38 28.56 -10.66
N GLN A 260 -0.54 29.05 -9.74
CA GLN A 260 0.02 30.39 -9.83
C GLN A 260 1.24 30.37 -10.76
N ASN A 261 1.00 30.60 -12.04
CA ASN A 261 2.06 31.06 -12.92
C ASN A 261 2.53 32.42 -12.37
N LYS A 262 3.78 32.50 -11.87
CA LYS A 262 4.38 33.74 -11.34
C LYS A 262 4.25 34.91 -12.33
N ASP A 263 4.23 34.61 -13.64
CA ASP A 263 4.02 35.57 -14.73
C ASP A 263 2.56 35.98 -15.00
N ALA A 264 1.56 35.17 -14.61
CA ALA A 264 0.15 35.46 -14.90
C ALA A 264 -0.47 36.46 -13.92
N SER A 265 0.09 36.60 -12.71
CA SER A 265 -0.38 37.57 -11.71
C SER A 265 -0.14 39.03 -12.13
N LEU A 266 0.77 39.27 -13.07
CA LEU A 266 1.12 40.61 -13.58
C LEU A 266 0.14 41.15 -14.63
N GLN A 267 -0.82 40.36 -15.11
CA GLN A 267 -1.77 40.77 -16.16
C GLN A 267 -3.23 40.84 -15.71
N ILE A 268 -3.52 40.76 -14.41
CA ILE A 268 -4.86 41.11 -13.92
C ILE A 268 -4.98 42.63 -14.00
N ARG A 269 -5.47 43.11 -15.15
CA ARG A 269 -5.83 44.51 -15.35
C ARG A 269 -6.84 44.90 -14.28
N LYS A 270 -6.67 46.12 -13.76
CA LYS A 270 -7.39 46.73 -12.62
C LYS A 270 -8.92 46.89 -12.77
N ASN A 271 -9.59 46.21 -13.71
CA ASN A 271 -10.98 46.49 -14.09
C ASN A 271 -11.94 45.30 -14.09
N GLU A 272 -11.56 44.13 -13.56
CA GLU A 272 -12.53 43.02 -13.44
C GLU A 272 -13.35 43.17 -12.16
N VAL A 273 -14.53 43.78 -12.33
CA VAL A 273 -15.60 43.82 -11.34
C VAL A 273 -16.29 42.45 -11.35
N PHE A 274 -16.15 41.67 -10.28
CA PHE A 274 -16.92 40.43 -10.12
C PHE A 274 -18.41 40.77 -9.99
N LEU A 275 -19.23 40.39 -10.98
CA LEU A 275 -20.65 40.76 -11.01
C LEU A 275 -21.50 40.02 -9.96
N THR A 276 -21.06 38.87 -9.44
CA THR A 276 -21.76 38.15 -8.37
C THR A 276 -20.78 37.27 -7.61
N SER A 277 -20.66 37.48 -6.30
CA SER A 277 -20.11 36.46 -5.39
C SER A 277 -21.26 35.92 -4.54
N SER A 278 -21.62 34.64 -4.76
CA SER A 278 -22.55 33.95 -3.86
C SER A 278 -21.74 33.19 -2.81
N ILE A 279 -21.46 33.85 -1.69
CA ILE A 279 -20.81 33.20 -0.54
C ILE A 279 -21.92 32.57 0.30
N THR A 280 -22.07 31.24 0.21
CA THR A 280 -22.92 30.49 1.15
C THR A 280 -22.08 30.17 2.39
N LYS A 281 -22.24 30.98 3.44
CA LYS A 281 -21.62 30.69 4.74
C LYS A 281 -22.52 29.71 5.50
N VAL A 282 -22.07 28.48 5.67
CA VAL A 282 -22.72 27.51 6.56
C VAL A 282 -22.09 27.66 7.96
N PRO A 283 -22.86 27.98 9.01
CA PRO A 283 -22.33 28.01 10.37
C PRO A 283 -22.02 26.58 10.83
N VAL A 284 -20.74 26.29 11.06
CA VAL A 284 -20.33 25.06 11.75
C VAL A 284 -20.68 25.22 13.23
N LYS A 285 -21.45 24.28 13.78
CA LYS A 285 -21.68 24.21 15.22
C LYS A 285 -20.35 23.90 15.89
N GLN A 286 -19.79 24.89 16.58
CA GLN A 286 -18.64 24.70 17.44
C GLN A 286 -19.04 23.68 18.52
N LYS A 287 -18.37 22.52 18.56
CA LYS A 287 -18.56 21.52 19.60
C LYS A 287 -18.22 22.19 20.93
N ASP A 288 -19.09 22.03 21.93
CA ASP A 288 -18.87 22.62 23.25
C ASP A 288 -17.46 22.24 23.76
N PRO A 289 -16.70 23.18 24.34
CA PRO A 289 -15.42 22.85 24.93
C PRO A 289 -15.61 21.77 25.98
N ASP A 290 -14.79 20.71 25.91
CA ASP A 290 -14.75 19.72 26.99
C ASP A 290 -14.52 20.42 28.33
N PRO A 291 -15.19 19.99 29.42
CA PRO A 291 -15.02 20.62 30.72
C PRO A 291 -13.55 20.58 31.16
N PRO A 292 -13.06 21.59 31.90
CA PRO A 292 -11.65 21.67 32.28
C PRO A 292 -11.24 20.39 33.02
N ARG A 293 -10.31 19.63 32.44
CA ARG A 293 -9.67 18.52 33.15
C ARG A 293 -8.81 19.14 34.26
N HIS A 294 -9.23 18.91 35.51
CA HIS A 294 -8.44 19.27 36.68
C HIS A 294 -7.04 18.64 36.58
N PRO A 295 -5.95 19.40 36.77
CA PRO A 295 -4.62 18.83 36.83
C PRO A 295 -4.49 18.01 38.11
N ASP A 296 -4.44 16.69 37.99
CA ASP A 296 -4.06 15.79 39.08
C ASP A 296 -2.53 15.79 39.21
N PRO A 297 -1.94 16.32 40.29
CA PRO A 297 -0.52 16.50 40.41
C PRO A 297 0.13 15.21 40.94
N GLN A 298 0.01 14.09 40.21
CA GLN A 298 0.82 12.87 40.37
C GLN A 298 0.33 11.77 39.41
N ARG A 299 0.91 11.68 38.21
CA ARG A 299 0.89 10.43 37.45
C ARG A 299 2.24 10.16 36.82
N HIS A 300 2.88 9.08 37.28
CA HIS A 300 3.87 8.35 36.52
C HIS A 300 3.29 7.99 35.14
N SER A 301 4.08 8.20 34.11
CA SER A 301 3.74 8.01 32.69
C SER A 301 3.17 6.61 32.45
N ARG A 302 1.84 6.50 32.36
CA ARG A 302 1.17 5.35 31.79
C ARG A 302 1.25 5.52 30.27
N THR A 303 2.14 4.77 29.64
CA THR A 303 2.17 4.58 28.19
C THR A 303 0.77 4.16 27.74
N THR A 304 0.02 5.14 27.23
CA THR A 304 -1.32 4.94 26.69
C THR A 304 -1.11 4.72 25.20
N THR A 305 -1.47 3.55 24.71
CA THR A 305 -1.40 3.26 23.27
C THR A 305 -2.32 4.23 22.53
N THR A 306 -1.80 4.99 21.57
CA THR A 306 -2.53 5.97 20.76
C THR A 306 -3.24 5.31 19.57
N VAL A 307 -3.18 3.98 19.47
CA VAL A 307 -3.84 3.22 18.42
C VAL A 307 -5.35 3.48 18.44
N HIS A 308 -5.86 4.06 17.35
CA HIS A 308 -7.26 4.41 17.19
C HIS A 308 -7.74 4.06 15.78
N THR A 309 -9.02 4.33 15.51
CA THR A 309 -9.66 4.04 14.22
C THR A 309 -10.31 5.32 13.73
N SER A 310 -9.99 5.72 12.49
CA SER A 310 -10.57 6.89 11.84
C SER A 310 -12.02 6.63 11.44
N ASP A 311 -12.77 7.69 11.11
CA ASP A 311 -14.16 7.59 10.67
C ASP A 311 -14.33 6.72 9.41
N ASN A 312 -13.26 6.57 8.62
CA ASN A 312 -13.22 5.73 7.43
C ASN A 312 -12.93 4.24 7.74
N GLY A 313 -12.74 3.89 9.01
CA GLY A 313 -12.43 2.53 9.46
C GLY A 313 -10.96 2.15 9.34
N GLU A 314 -10.08 3.10 9.00
CA GLU A 314 -8.63 2.89 8.94
C GLU A 314 -8.03 2.93 10.35
N ARG A 315 -7.03 2.09 10.63
CA ARG A 315 -6.38 2.05 11.95
C ARG A 315 -5.10 2.85 11.89
N HIS A 316 -4.90 3.69 12.90
CA HIS A 316 -3.73 4.55 13.02
C HIS A 316 -3.12 4.42 14.39
N GLY A 317 -1.80 4.46 14.48
CA GLY A 317 -1.06 4.72 15.72
C GLY A 317 -0.18 5.97 15.57
N GLY A 318 0.69 6.23 16.53
CA GLY A 318 1.72 7.25 16.41
C GLY A 318 1.78 8.24 17.57
N ALA A 319 2.36 9.41 17.32
CA ALA A 319 2.68 10.38 18.36
C ALA A 319 2.70 11.80 17.81
N SER A 320 2.43 12.78 18.66
CA SER A 320 2.43 14.20 18.29
C SER A 320 3.00 15.08 19.39
N GLY A 321 3.52 16.25 19.02
CA GLY A 321 4.08 17.21 19.97
C GLY A 321 4.27 18.62 19.40
N LYS A 322 5.00 19.45 20.15
CA LYS A 322 5.32 20.85 19.82
C LYS A 322 6.82 21.08 19.74
N PHE A 323 7.25 22.17 19.09
CA PHE A 323 8.66 22.56 18.92
C PHE A 323 8.90 24.08 18.82
#